data_AF-A0A953LQD2-F1
#
_entry.id   AF-A0A953LQD2-F1
#
_cell.length_a   1.000
_cell.length_b   1.000
_cell.length_c   1.000
_cell.angle_alpha   90.00
_cell.angle_beta   90.00
_cell.angle_gamma   90.00
#
_symmetry.space_group_name_H-M   'P 1'
#
loop_
_entity.id
_entity.type
_entity.pdbx_description
1 polymer ?
#
loop_
_entity_poly.entity_id
_entity_poly.type
_entity_poly.pdbx_seq_one_letter_code
_entity_poly.pdbx_strand_id
1 'polypeptide(L)'
;MSHEKNRFDLPELAGAFGDLGTLIPFVVAYVSILEMDPTGILLAFGVALVVAGFHFRTPFPVQPMKAIGAGRLRDRGGAVALTPALVAGAGVATGLIWLAASASQIRPVAT
;
A
#
# COMPACT_ATOMS: atom_id res chain seq x y z
N MET A 1 11.61 27.48 -5.23
CA MET A 1 11.04 26.13 -5.20
C MET A 1 9.55 26.27 -5.43
N SER A 2 9.06 26.03 -6.66
CA SER A 2 7.64 26.13 -6.96
C SER A 2 6.88 25.06 -6.17
N HIS A 3 5.95 25.49 -5.30
CA HIS A 3 5.00 24.58 -4.68
C HIS A 3 4.17 23.92 -5.79
N GLU A 4 4.53 22.70 -6.19
CA GLU A 4 3.69 21.93 -7.10
C GLU A 4 2.41 21.55 -6.35
N LYS A 5 1.30 22.12 -6.81
CA LYS A 5 -0.04 21.85 -6.31
C LYS A 5 -0.49 20.47 -6.84
N ASN A 6 -1.32 19.75 -6.09
CA ASN A 6 -1.98 18.56 -6.63
C ASN A 6 -2.71 18.97 -7.90
N ARG A 7 -2.35 18.33 -9.00
CA ARG A 7 -3.08 18.45 -10.25
C ARG A 7 -4.33 17.57 -10.12
N PHE A 8 -5.30 17.80 -10.99
CA PHE A 8 -6.50 16.98 -11.08
C PHE A 8 -6.89 16.93 -12.55
N ASP A 9 -5.97 16.45 -13.38
CA ASP A 9 -6.17 16.36 -14.83
C ASP A 9 -6.56 14.95 -15.28
N LEU A 10 -7.03 14.84 -16.52
CA LEU A 10 -7.43 13.56 -17.11
C LEU A 10 -6.32 12.50 -17.08
N PRO A 11 -5.03 12.84 -17.32
CA PRO A 11 -3.92 11.91 -17.14
C PRO A 11 -3.79 11.36 -15.71
N GLU A 12 -3.90 12.19 -14.67
CA GLU A 12 -3.87 11.71 -13.28
C GLU A 12 -5.09 10.84 -12.96
N LEU A 13 -6.27 11.20 -13.46
CA LEU A 13 -7.47 10.38 -13.29
C LEU A 13 -7.30 9.02 -13.97
N ALA A 14 -6.79 8.99 -15.20
CA ALA A 14 -6.48 7.75 -15.92
C ALA A 14 -5.42 6.92 -15.19
N GLY A 15 -4.41 7.56 -14.60
CA GLY A 15 -3.39 6.92 -13.77
C GLY A 15 -3.96 6.30 -12.50
N ALA A 16 -4.89 6.98 -11.82
CA ALA A 16 -5.59 6.45 -10.65
C ALA A 16 -6.43 5.21 -11.00
N PHE A 17 -7.13 5.21 -12.15
CA PHE A 17 -7.82 4.02 -12.66
C PHE A 17 -6.85 2.92 -13.09
N GLY A 18 -5.64 3.27 -13.56
CA GLY A 18 -4.58 2.31 -13.86
C GLY A 18 -4.15 1.47 -12.65
N ASP A 19 -4.24 2.02 -11.43
CA ASP A 19 -3.93 1.28 -10.19
C ASP A 19 -4.90 0.12 -9.92
N LEU A 20 -6.15 0.22 -10.41
CA LEU A 20 -7.18 -0.81 -10.25
C LEU A 20 -6.76 -2.16 -10.85
N GLY A 21 -5.96 -2.15 -11.91
CA GLY A 21 -5.45 -3.37 -12.55
C GLY A 21 -4.66 -4.27 -11.58
N THR A 22 -4.05 -3.69 -10.55
CA THR A 22 -3.35 -4.43 -9.49
C THR A 22 -4.16 -4.52 -8.19
N LEU A 23 -5.02 -3.54 -7.92
CA LEU A 23 -5.86 -3.51 -6.71
C LEU A 23 -6.92 -4.61 -6.73
N ILE A 24 -7.60 -4.81 -7.87
CA ILE A 24 -8.66 -5.83 -8.01
C ILE A 24 -8.11 -7.24 -7.71
N PRO A 25 -7.07 -7.74 -8.38
CA PRO A 25 -6.55 -9.08 -8.09
C PRO A 25 -6.01 -9.21 -6.66
N PHE A 26 -5.45 -8.14 -6.09
CA PHE A 26 -4.99 -8.12 -4.70
C PHE A 26 -6.14 -8.28 -3.71
N VAL A 27 -7.18 -7.45 -3.80
CA VAL A 27 -8.34 -7.50 -2.89
C VAL A 27 -9.08 -8.83 -3.05
N VAL A 28 -9.30 -9.29 -4.28
CA VAL A 28 -9.95 -10.59 -4.52
C VAL A 28 -9.14 -11.73 -3.89
N ALA A 29 -7.81 -11.74 -4.01
CA ALA A 29 -6.98 -12.77 -3.41
C ALA A 29 -7.11 -12.77 -1.88
N TYR A 30 -7.03 -11.61 -1.24
CA TYR A 30 -7.10 -11.49 0.22
C TYR A 30 -8.49 -11.80 0.78
N VAL A 31 -9.57 -11.41 0.10
CA VAL A 31 -10.94 -11.72 0.53
C VAL A 31 -11.27 -13.19 0.30
N SER A 32 -10.91 -13.77 -0.85
CA SER A 32 -11.28 -15.15 -1.18
C SER A 32 -10.43 -16.22 -0.49
N ILE A 33 -9.17 -15.93 -0.16
CA ILE A 33 -8.25 -16.93 0.42
C ILE A 33 -8.05 -16.71 1.92
N LEU A 34 -7.96 -15.46 2.38
CA LEU A 34 -7.79 -15.14 3.81
C LEU A 34 -9.11 -14.80 4.50
N GLU A 35 -10.23 -14.76 3.77
CA GLU A 35 -11.56 -14.42 4.32
C GLU A 35 -11.55 -13.06 5.06
N MET A 36 -10.71 -12.14 4.59
CA MET A 36 -10.62 -10.80 5.18
C MET A 36 -11.83 -9.95 4.82
N ASP A 37 -12.25 -9.10 5.74
CA ASP A 37 -13.33 -8.16 5.50
C ASP A 37 -12.96 -7.16 4.39
N PRO A 38 -13.71 -7.12 3.27
CA PRO A 38 -13.40 -6.25 2.14
C PRO A 38 -13.54 -4.78 2.49
N THR A 39 -14.48 -4.43 3.38
CA THR A 39 -14.71 -3.06 3.83
C THR A 39 -13.47 -2.52 4.53
N GLY A 40 -12.89 -3.28 5.47
CA GLY A 40 -11.69 -2.91 6.20
C GLY A 40 -10.48 -2.71 5.29
N ILE A 41 -10.28 -3.62 4.32
CA ILE A 41 -9.17 -3.49 3.34
C ILE A 41 -9.34 -2.25 2.48
N LEU A 42 -10.52 -2.06 1.88
CA LEU A 42 -10.78 -0.95 0.96
C LEU A 42 -10.73 0.41 1.67
N LEU A 43 -11.29 0.49 2.89
CA LEU A 43 -11.28 1.71 3.68
C LEU A 43 -9.86 2.10 4.09
N ALA A 44 -9.08 1.15 4.62
CA ALA A 44 -7.69 1.39 4.99
C ALA A 44 -6.85 1.82 3.78
N PHE A 45 -7.04 1.16 2.62
CA PHE A 45 -6.33 1.49 1.38
C PHE A 45 -6.73 2.88 0.87
N GLY A 46 -8.03 3.21 0.85
CA GLY A 46 -8.54 4.51 0.42
C GLY A 46 -8.02 5.66 1.28
N VAL A 47 -8.06 5.52 2.61
CA VAL A 47 -7.50 6.52 3.53
C VAL A 47 -5.99 6.68 3.31
N ALA A 48 -5.25 5.58 3.18
CA ALA A 48 -3.81 5.63 2.94
C ALA A 48 -3.47 6.35 1.62
N LEU A 49 -4.22 6.09 0.53
CA LEU A 49 -4.03 6.77 -0.75
C LEU A 49 -4.36 8.27 -0.67
N VAL A 50 -5.41 8.65 0.05
CA VAL A 50 -5.76 10.07 0.26
C VAL A 50 -4.66 10.78 1.04
N VAL A 51 -4.19 10.19 2.16
CA VAL A 51 -3.11 10.76 2.97
C VAL A 51 -1.81 10.86 2.16
N ALA A 52 -1.45 9.82 1.42
CA ALA A 52 -0.25 9.81 0.58
C ALA A 52 -0.35 10.86 -0.54
N GLY A 53 -1.50 10.99 -1.18
CA GLY A 53 -1.75 12.00 -2.23
C GLY A 53 -1.64 13.44 -1.71
N PHE A 54 -2.06 13.71 -0.47
CA PHE A 54 -1.88 15.03 0.14
C PHE A 54 -0.45 15.29 0.62
N HIS A 55 0.25 14.27 1.12
CA HIS A 55 1.59 14.42 1.68
C HIS A 55 2.68 14.45 0.61
N PHE A 56 2.70 13.45 -0.29
CA PHE A 56 3.77 13.26 -1.27
C PHE A 56 3.49 13.95 -2.61
N ARG A 57 2.23 14.28 -2.93
CA ARG A 57 1.80 14.99 -4.15
C ARG A 57 2.32 14.42 -5.48
N THR A 58 2.83 13.19 -5.46
CA THR A 58 3.46 12.49 -6.58
C THR A 58 2.97 11.04 -6.59
N PRO A 59 2.69 10.46 -7.77
CA PRO A 59 2.28 9.06 -7.86
C PRO A 59 3.46 8.17 -7.45
N PHE A 60 3.35 7.47 -6.32
CA PHE A 60 4.34 6.46 -5.93
C PHE A 60 3.86 5.06 -6.36
N PRO A 61 4.66 4.30 -7.14
CA PRO A 61 4.26 2.97 -7.58
C PRO A 61 4.25 1.97 -6.41
N VAL A 62 3.06 1.74 -5.82
CA VAL A 62 2.82 0.71 -4.79
C VAL A 62 2.49 -0.68 -5.38
N GLN A 63 2.45 -0.77 -6.70
CA GLN A 63 2.07 -1.95 -7.48
C GLN A 63 2.97 -3.17 -7.22
N PRO A 64 4.31 -3.03 -7.12
CA PRO A 64 5.18 -4.17 -6.78
C PRO A 64 4.83 -4.76 -5.41
N MET A 65 4.48 -3.91 -4.45
CA MET A 65 4.17 -4.31 -3.09
C MET A 65 2.86 -5.13 -3.02
N LYS A 66 1.84 -4.73 -3.80
CA LYS A 66 0.59 -5.49 -3.93
C LYS A 66 0.81 -6.84 -4.64
N ALA A 67 1.65 -6.89 -5.66
CA ALA A 67 1.96 -8.13 -6.38
C ALA A 67 2.66 -9.17 -5.49
N ILE A 68 3.63 -8.73 -4.67
CA ILE A 68 4.33 -9.62 -3.73
C ILE A 68 3.35 -10.20 -2.69
N GLY A 69 2.46 -9.36 -2.13
CA GLY A 69 1.45 -9.81 -1.17
C GLY A 69 0.49 -10.85 -1.76
N ALA A 70 -0.04 -10.58 -2.96
CA ALA A 70 -0.90 -11.53 -3.67
C ALA A 70 -0.16 -12.84 -4.05
N GLY A 71 1.13 -12.75 -4.40
CA GLY A 71 1.98 -13.91 -4.69
C GLY A 71 2.24 -14.77 -3.45
N ARG A 72 2.49 -14.14 -2.30
CA ARG A 72 2.78 -14.85 -1.04
C ARG A 72 1.62 -15.71 -0.56
N LEU A 73 0.39 -15.34 -0.94
CA LEU A 73 -0.82 -16.08 -0.65
C LEU A 73 -0.94 -17.40 -1.44
N ARG A 74 -0.21 -17.51 -2.56
CA ARG A 74 -0.13 -18.75 -3.35
C ARG A 74 0.92 -19.72 -2.82
N ASP A 75 1.89 -19.23 -2.05
CA ASP A 75 2.93 -20.05 -1.44
C ASP A 75 2.42 -20.69 -0.13
N ARG A 76 1.81 -21.88 -0.27
CA ARG A 76 1.32 -22.70 0.85
C ARG A 76 2.45 -23.41 1.64
N GLY A 77 3.72 -23.30 1.20
CA GLY A 77 4.86 -23.97 1.82
C GLY A 77 5.63 -23.11 2.84
N GLY A 78 5.20 -21.87 3.08
CA GLY A 78 5.89 -20.95 3.98
C GLY A 78 5.80 -21.33 5.46
N ALA A 79 6.87 -21.05 6.21
CA ALA A 79 7.02 -21.39 7.64
C ALA A 79 5.96 -20.76 8.58
N VAL A 80 5.17 -19.80 8.11
CA VAL A 80 4.14 -19.10 8.90
C VAL A 80 2.85 -19.05 8.09
N ALA A 81 1.76 -19.52 8.69
CA ALA A 81 0.42 -19.41 8.13
C ALA A 81 -0.01 -17.94 8.10
N LEU A 82 -0.45 -17.46 6.94
CA LEU A 82 -1.03 -16.12 6.81
C LEU A 82 -2.43 -16.14 7.42
N THR A 83 -2.60 -15.43 8.53
CA THR A 83 -3.92 -15.17 9.12
C THR A 83 -4.31 -13.71 8.91
N PRO A 84 -5.60 -13.36 8.87
CA PRO A 84 -6.07 -11.97 8.80
C PRO A 84 -5.43 -11.05 9.84
N ALA A 85 -5.34 -11.53 11.08
CA ALA A 85 -4.74 -10.80 12.19
C ALA A 85 -3.24 -10.55 11.98
N LEU A 86 -2.51 -11.55 11.45
CA LEU A 86 -1.09 -11.41 11.15
C LEU A 86 -0.86 -10.38 10.03
N VAL A 87 -1.68 -10.40 8.97
CA VAL A 87 -1.61 -9.43 7.88
C VAL A 87 -1.88 -8.02 8.39
N ALA A 88 -2.94 -7.84 9.17
CA ALA A 88 -3.27 -6.54 9.76
C ALA A 88 -2.17 -6.03 10.69
N GLY A 89 -1.67 -6.91 11.57
CA GLY A 89 -0.57 -6.61 12.49
C GLY A 89 0.72 -6.25 11.77
N ALA A 90 1.09 -7.00 10.72
CA ALA A 90 2.25 -6.71 9.89
C ALA A 90 2.11 -5.37 9.15
N GLY A 91 0.91 -5.05 8.65
CA GLY A 91 0.63 -3.77 8.02
C GLY A 91 0.79 -2.58 8.97
N VAL A 92 0.21 -2.67 10.17
CA VAL A 92 0.34 -1.64 11.22
C VAL A 92 1.80 -1.52 11.68
N ALA A 93 2.47 -2.64 11.97
CA ALA A 93 3.87 -2.64 12.40
C ALA A 93 4.78 -2.01 11.34
N THR A 94 4.61 -2.39 10.07
CA THR A 94 5.36 -1.80 8.95
C THR A 94 5.11 -0.30 8.87
N GLY A 95 3.84 0.14 8.92
CA GLY A 95 3.50 1.57 8.92
C GLY A 95 4.16 2.34 10.06
N LEU A 96 4.10 1.83 11.29
CA LEU A 96 4.73 2.45 12.46
C LEU A 96 6.25 2.52 12.34
N ILE A 97 6.89 1.44 11.86
CA ILE A 97 8.34 1.40 11.64
C ILE A 97 8.77 2.49 10.66
N TRP A 98 8.08 2.62 9.52
CA TRP A 98 8.41 3.64 8.52
C TRP A 98 8.12 5.07 9.01
N LEU A 99 7.05 5.27 9.78
CA LEU A 99 6.77 6.57 10.40
C LEU A 99 7.84 6.95 11.42
N ALA A 100 8.28 6.00 12.25
CA ALA A 100 9.36 6.22 13.22
C ALA A 100 10.70 6.50 12.50
N ALA A 101 11.02 5.73 11.45
CA ALA A 101 12.20 5.95 10.64
C ALA A 101 12.19 7.35 9.98
N SER A 102 11.05 7.76 9.42
CA SER A 102 10.86 9.10 8.84
C SER A 102 11.07 10.21 9.89
N ALA A 103 10.53 10.04 11.10
CA ALA A 103 10.69 11.00 12.19
C ALA A 103 12.15 11.10 12.69
N SER A 104 12.92 10.01 12.59
CA SER A 104 14.29 9.96 13.13
C SER A 104 15.37 10.69 12.30
N GLN A 105 15.01 11.34 11.16
CA GLN A 105 15.94 12.01 10.24
C GLN A 105 17.27 11.26 10.07
N ILE A 106 17.24 10.00 9.63
CA ILE A 106 18.46 9.28 9.26
C ILE A 106 19.06 10.02 8.07
N ARG A 107 19.97 10.97 8.35
CA ARG A 107 20.75 11.63 7.32
C ARG A 107 21.50 10.52 6.60
N PRO A 108 21.44 10.44 5.26
CA PRO A 108 22.38 9.60 4.55
C PRO A 108 23.77 10.02 5.01
N VAL A 109 24.52 9.07 5.60
CA VAL A 109 25.95 9.26 5.83
C VAL A 109 26.55 9.48 4.46
N ALA A 110 26.85 10.74 4.15
CA ALA A 110 27.62 11.10 2.98
C ALA A 110 29.03 10.55 3.19
N THR A 111 29.40 9.58 2.37
CA THR A 111 30.79 9.19 2.09
C THR A 111 31.04 9.37 0.62
#